data_AF-A0A8I0BW56-F1
#
_entry.id   AF-A0A8I0BW56-F1
#
_cell.length_a   1.000
_cell.length_b   1.000
_cell.length_c   1.000
_cell.angle_alpha   90.00
_cell.angle_beta   90.00
_cell.angle_gamma   90.00
#
_symmetry.space_group_name_H-M   'P 1'
#
loop_
_entity.id
_entity.type
_entity.pdbx_description
1 polymer ?
#
loop_
_entity_poly.entity_id
_entity_poly.type
_entity_poly.pdbx_seq_one_letter_code
_entity_poly.pdbx_strand_id
1 'polypeptide(L)'
;MMALIAIAAPATPAVAQEVDVEALAVGEALYEIRLTDGSVLFARVTEAGGETIVLVTSGGARLELERSQIREARVAQGRVVEGEFWRKDSNTSRLFFTATGRTLDKGNWYAGTTLVIFPWVAVGISDRVTLAAGGSLFVSEFRWFYVAPKV
;
A
#
# COMPACT_ATOMS: atom_id res chain seq x y z
N MET A 1 28.16 26.21 -7.96
CA MET A 1 27.30 26.33 -6.76
C MET A 1 26.13 25.35 -6.95
N MET A 2 26.24 24.13 -6.43
CA MET A 2 25.18 23.10 -6.55
C MET A 2 24.21 23.24 -5.38
N ALA A 3 22.99 23.70 -5.67
CA ALA A 3 21.91 23.70 -4.69
C ALA A 3 21.33 22.29 -4.58
N LEU A 4 21.57 21.64 -3.44
CA LEU A 4 20.93 20.38 -3.07
C LEU A 4 19.53 20.72 -2.53
N ILE A 5 18.50 20.55 -3.34
CA ILE A 5 17.11 20.68 -2.87
C ILE A 5 16.77 19.37 -2.16
N ALA A 6 16.71 19.41 -0.83
CA ALA A 6 16.20 18.31 -0.02
C ALA A 6 14.68 18.24 -0.23
N ILE A 7 14.21 17.18 -0.91
CA ILE A 7 12.79 16.86 -0.97
C ILE A 7 12.42 16.27 0.39
N ALA A 8 11.70 17.06 1.20
CA ALA A 8 11.01 16.53 2.37
C ALA A 8 9.92 15.58 1.88
N ALA A 9 10.20 14.28 1.92
CA ALA A 9 9.19 13.26 1.70
C ALA A 9 8.17 13.32 2.84
N PRO A 10 6.86 13.44 2.58
CA PRO A 10 5.87 13.20 3.61
C PRO A 10 6.02 11.75 4.08
N ALA A 11 6.11 11.55 5.39
CA ALA A 11 6.18 10.24 6.00
C ALA A 11 5.03 9.37 5.48
N THR A 12 5.37 8.28 4.77
CA THR A 12 4.40 7.24 4.41
C THR A 12 3.74 6.72 5.67
N PRO A 13 2.40 6.57 5.71
CA PRO A 13 1.74 6.02 6.88
C PRO A 13 2.11 4.55 7.03
N ALA A 14 2.59 4.25 8.24
CA ALA A 14 2.59 2.97 8.95
C ALA A 14 2.95 1.70 8.13
N VAL A 15 4.16 1.21 8.37
CA VAL A 15 4.45 -0.24 8.42
C VAL A 15 3.29 -0.90 9.18
N ALA A 16 2.73 -1.99 8.65
CA ALA A 16 1.65 -2.75 9.29
C ALA A 16 2.00 -3.04 10.75
N GLN A 17 1.42 -2.25 11.65
CA GLN A 17 1.74 -2.31 13.07
C GLN A 17 1.10 -3.58 13.62
N GLU A 18 1.93 -4.44 14.18
CA GLU A 18 1.48 -5.56 15.01
C GLU A 18 0.72 -4.95 16.19
N VAL A 19 -0.50 -5.43 16.39
CA VAL A 19 -1.37 -5.00 17.47
C VAL A 19 -1.25 -6.08 18.54
N ASP A 20 -1.04 -5.63 19.78
CA ASP A 20 -1.06 -6.52 20.92
C ASP A 20 -2.41 -7.26 20.96
N VAL A 21 -2.39 -8.57 21.15
CA VAL A 21 -3.62 -9.39 21.04
C VAL A 21 -4.65 -8.92 22.06
N GLU A 22 -4.17 -8.56 23.26
CA GLU A 22 -4.87 -7.98 24.38
C GLU A 22 -5.53 -6.63 24.02
N ALA A 23 -4.94 -5.87 23.10
CA ALA A 23 -5.41 -4.57 22.65
C ALA A 23 -6.38 -4.63 21.45
N LEU A 24 -6.78 -5.83 21.00
CA LEU A 24 -7.79 -5.98 19.96
C LEU A 24 -9.12 -5.34 20.38
N ALA A 25 -9.43 -4.20 19.76
CA ALA A 25 -10.60 -3.41 20.07
C ALA A 25 -11.78 -3.78 19.16
N VAL A 26 -12.98 -3.82 19.76
CA VAL A 26 -14.25 -3.90 19.04
C VAL A 26 -14.38 -2.71 18.09
N GLY A 27 -14.76 -2.97 16.84
CA GLY A 27 -15.03 -1.91 15.88
C GLY A 27 -14.98 -2.35 14.42
N GLU A 28 -14.90 -1.35 13.55
CA GLU A 28 -14.94 -1.55 12.09
C GLU A 28 -13.58 -1.90 11.47
N ALA A 29 -12.50 -1.86 12.25
CA ALA A 29 -11.17 -2.19 11.77
C ALA A 29 -11.09 -3.67 11.37
N LEU A 30 -10.65 -3.92 10.13
CA LEU A 30 -10.35 -5.26 9.67
C LEU A 30 -8.95 -5.65 10.12
N TYR A 31 -8.83 -6.82 10.75
CA TYR A 31 -7.55 -7.37 11.20
C TYR A 31 -7.15 -8.57 10.34
N GLU A 32 -5.85 -8.70 10.08
CA GLU A 32 -5.20 -9.94 9.65
C GLU A 32 -4.76 -10.67 10.92
N ILE A 33 -5.44 -11.77 11.24
CA ILE A 33 -5.25 -12.55 12.47
C ILE A 33 -4.63 -13.88 12.08
N ARG A 34 -3.44 -14.16 12.59
CA ARG A 34 -2.76 -15.45 12.41
C ARG A 34 -2.96 -16.29 13.66
N LEU A 35 -3.48 -17.50 13.48
CA LEU A 35 -3.69 -18.45 14.55
C LEU A 35 -2.44 -19.32 14.81
N THR A 36 -2.39 -19.97 15.96
CA THR A 36 -1.28 -20.86 16.34
C THR A 36 -1.16 -22.10 15.46
N ASP A 37 -2.26 -22.55 14.84
CA ASP A 37 -2.31 -23.64 13.86
C ASP A 37 -1.79 -23.23 12.46
N GLY A 38 -1.48 -21.95 12.25
CA GLY A 38 -1.01 -21.40 10.98
C GLY A 38 -2.10 -20.81 10.08
N SER A 39 -3.38 -20.94 10.45
CA SER A 39 -4.50 -20.33 9.74
C SER A 39 -4.41 -18.81 9.77
N VAL A 40 -4.88 -18.15 8.71
CA VAL A 40 -4.96 -16.69 8.61
C VAL A 40 -6.41 -16.29 8.36
N LEU A 41 -6.92 -15.41 9.21
CA LEU A 41 -8.27 -14.88 9.15
C LEU A 41 -8.23 -13.38 8.86
N PHE A 42 -9.12 -12.93 7.99
CA PHE A 42 -9.41 -11.50 7.84
C PHE A 42 -10.75 -11.22 8.49
N ALA A 43 -10.75 -10.53 9.63
CA ALA A 43 -11.96 -10.41 10.45
C ALA A 43 -12.04 -9.09 11.22
N ARG A 44 -13.27 -8.67 11.53
CA ARG A 44 -13.58 -7.59 12.47
C ARG A 44 -13.88 -8.17 13.84
N VAL A 45 -13.46 -7.46 14.89
CA VAL A 45 -13.75 -7.82 16.27
C VAL A 45 -15.12 -7.26 16.63
N THR A 46 -16.06 -8.13 16.99
CA THR A 46 -17.41 -7.73 17.43
C THR A 46 -17.53 -7.73 18.95
N GLU A 47 -16.79 -8.60 19.63
CA GLU A 47 -16.75 -8.66 21.09
C GLU A 47 -15.32 -8.96 21.54
N ALA A 48 -14.82 -8.21 22.51
CA ALA A 48 -13.51 -8.42 23.13
C ALA A 48 -13.67 -8.34 24.64
N GLY A 49 -13.60 -9.47 25.33
CA GLY A 49 -13.77 -9.51 26.79
C GLY A 49 -13.26 -10.83 27.39
N GLY A 50 -12.40 -10.72 28.41
CA GLY A 50 -11.80 -11.90 29.05
C GLY A 50 -10.86 -12.66 28.11
N GLU A 51 -10.87 -13.99 28.22
CA GLU A 51 -10.00 -14.91 27.47
C GLU A 51 -10.48 -15.19 26.04
N THR A 52 -11.74 -14.87 25.72
CA THR A 52 -12.31 -15.11 24.40
C THR A 52 -12.53 -13.82 23.63
N ILE A 53 -12.49 -13.95 22.30
CA ILE A 53 -12.76 -12.86 21.36
C ILE A 53 -13.70 -13.39 20.28
N VAL A 54 -14.69 -12.56 19.93
CA VAL A 54 -15.62 -12.88 18.87
C VAL A 54 -15.32 -12.06 17.64
N LEU A 55 -15.16 -12.76 16.53
CA LEU A 55 -14.73 -12.24 15.25
C LEU A 55 -15.78 -12.51 14.19
N VAL A 56 -15.95 -11.58 13.26
CA VAL A 56 -16.71 -11.79 12.03
C VAL A 56 -15.76 -11.65 10.84
N THR A 57 -15.56 -12.74 10.11
CA THR A 57 -14.68 -12.80 8.93
C THR A 57 -15.20 -11.92 7.80
N SER A 58 -14.34 -11.59 6.83
CA SER A 58 -14.73 -10.87 5.61
C SER A 58 -15.83 -11.58 4.80
N GLY A 59 -15.91 -12.92 4.92
CA GLY A 59 -16.96 -13.75 4.33
C GLY A 59 -18.23 -13.90 5.18
N GLY A 60 -18.32 -13.23 6.33
CA GLY A 60 -19.51 -13.20 7.19
C GLY A 60 -19.63 -14.32 8.22
N ALA A 61 -18.67 -15.25 8.29
CA ALA A 61 -18.65 -16.27 9.34
C ALA A 61 -18.32 -15.65 10.70
N ARG A 62 -19.13 -15.94 11.72
CA ARG A 62 -18.88 -15.59 13.12
C ARG A 62 -18.08 -16.70 13.79
N LEU A 63 -16.98 -16.32 14.44
CA LEU A 63 -16.04 -17.22 15.11
C LEU A 63 -15.83 -16.73 16.53
N GLU A 64 -15.82 -17.65 17.49
CA GLU A 64 -15.41 -17.41 18.87
C GLU A 64 -14.10 -18.16 19.09
N LEU A 65 -13.06 -17.42 19.49
CA LEU A 65 -11.70 -17.95 19.67
C LEU A 65 -11.18 -17.58 21.05
N GLU A 66 -10.36 -18.45 21.62
CA GLU A 66 -9.53 -18.08 22.76
C GLU A 66 -8.36 -17.20 22.28
N ARG A 67 -7.98 -16.20 23.07
CA ARG A 67 -6.81 -15.35 22.80
C ARG A 67 -5.53 -16.16 22.69
N SER A 68 -5.43 -17.26 23.45
CA SER A 68 -4.33 -18.24 23.40
C SER A 68 -4.13 -18.86 22.00
N GLN A 69 -5.18 -18.90 21.18
CA GLN A 69 -5.14 -19.41 19.81
C GLN A 69 -4.67 -18.36 18.79
N ILE A 70 -4.61 -17.08 19.19
CA ILE A 70 -4.14 -16.00 18.33
C ILE A 70 -2.64 -15.85 18.54
N ARG A 71 -1.87 -16.12 17.49
CA ARG A 71 -0.43 -15.94 17.50
C ARG A 71 -0.05 -14.48 17.26
N GLU A 72 -0.77 -13.83 16.36
CA GLU A 72 -0.46 -12.47 15.91
C GLU A 72 -1.71 -11.81 15.33
N ALA A 73 -1.87 -10.51 15.58
CA ALA A 73 -2.88 -9.70 14.92
C ALA A 73 -2.30 -8.39 14.41
N ARG A 74 -2.76 -7.95 13.23
CA ARG A 74 -2.31 -6.69 12.62
C ARG A 74 -3.50 -6.01 11.96
N VAL A 75 -3.51 -4.69 11.90
CA VAL A 75 -4.52 -3.97 11.09
C VAL A 75 -4.29 -4.31 9.62
N ALA A 76 -5.30 -4.86 8.97
CA ALA A 76 -5.22 -5.29 7.58
C ALA A 76 -5.17 -4.08 6.65
N GLN A 77 -4.12 -3.97 5.84
CA GLN A 77 -4.00 -2.94 4.82
C GLN A 77 -4.42 -3.49 3.47
N GLY A 78 -5.63 -3.13 3.03
CA GLY A 78 -6.21 -3.64 1.80
C GLY A 78 -7.68 -3.27 1.67
N ARG A 79 -8.40 -4.02 0.83
CA ARG A 79 -9.84 -3.88 0.64
C ARG A 79 -10.49 -5.25 0.55
N VAL A 80 -11.75 -5.33 0.97
CA VAL A 80 -12.57 -6.52 0.75
C VAL A 80 -13.31 -6.37 -0.56
N VAL A 81 -13.14 -7.32 -1.48
CA VAL A 81 -13.83 -7.39 -2.78
C VAL A 81 -14.61 -8.70 -2.79
N GLU A 82 -15.94 -8.62 -2.88
CA GLU A 82 -16.80 -9.81 -2.95
C GLU A 82 -16.58 -10.84 -1.81
N GLY A 83 -16.27 -10.36 -0.60
CA GLY A 83 -16.01 -11.21 0.57
C GLY A 83 -14.56 -11.69 0.72
N GLU A 84 -13.72 -11.46 -0.29
CA GLU A 84 -12.30 -11.79 -0.28
C GLU A 84 -11.44 -10.58 0.10
N PHE A 85 -10.45 -10.77 0.97
CA PHE A 85 -9.50 -9.71 1.29
C PHE A 85 -8.39 -9.61 0.23
N TRP A 86 -8.28 -8.44 -0.39
CA TRP A 86 -7.24 -8.09 -1.33
C TRP A 86 -6.24 -7.17 -0.66
N ARG A 87 -5.02 -7.67 -0.43
CA ARG A 87 -3.92 -6.91 0.17
C ARG A 87 -3.59 -5.68 -0.70
N LYS A 88 -3.28 -4.56 -0.05
CA LYS A 88 -2.81 -3.35 -0.73
C LYS A 88 -1.48 -3.64 -1.45
N ASP A 89 -1.41 -3.34 -2.74
CA ASP A 89 -0.17 -3.41 -3.51
C ASP A 89 0.84 -2.40 -2.92
N SER A 90 1.98 -2.86 -2.41
CA SER A 90 3.02 -1.98 -1.85
C SER A 90 3.87 -1.31 -2.93
N ASN A 91 3.73 -1.72 -4.19
CA ASN A 91 4.47 -1.20 -5.33
C ASN A 91 3.58 -0.36 -6.26
N THR A 92 2.58 0.35 -5.71
CA THR A 92 1.68 1.22 -6.49
C THR A 92 2.38 2.31 -7.28
N SER A 93 3.68 2.58 -7.03
CA SER A 93 4.48 3.59 -7.71
C SER A 93 5.54 3.02 -8.67
N ARG A 94 5.60 1.70 -8.89
CA ARG A 94 6.55 1.06 -9.83
C ARG A 94 5.90 0.74 -11.16
N LEU A 95 6.71 0.64 -12.23
CA LEU A 95 6.30 0.36 -13.62
C LEU A 95 5.64 1.54 -14.37
N PHE A 96 5.92 2.79 -13.98
CA PHE A 96 5.27 3.97 -14.57
C PHE A 96 6.02 4.68 -15.69
N PHE A 97 7.18 4.20 -16.13
CA PHE A 97 7.98 4.90 -17.14
C PHE A 97 7.25 5.06 -18.49
N THR A 98 6.34 4.16 -18.82
CA THR A 98 5.66 4.10 -20.12
C THR A 98 4.38 3.25 -20.00
N ALA A 99 3.90 2.59 -21.06
CA ALA A 99 2.57 2.00 -21.24
C ALA A 99 2.24 0.82 -20.30
N THR A 100 1.95 1.13 -19.04
CA THR A 100 1.20 0.23 -18.15
C THR A 100 -0.20 0.79 -17.98
N GLY A 101 -1.21 -0.08 -17.86
CA GLY A 101 -2.60 0.34 -17.57
C GLY A 101 -2.84 0.76 -16.12
N ARG A 102 -1.78 1.14 -15.40
CA ARG A 102 -1.86 1.58 -14.00
C ARG A 102 -1.47 3.05 -13.93
N THR A 103 -2.25 3.84 -13.20
CA THR A 103 -2.03 5.25 -12.89
C THR A 103 -1.54 5.42 -11.44
N LEU A 104 -0.78 6.49 -11.19
CA LEU A 104 -0.47 6.97 -9.84
C LEU A 104 -1.71 7.63 -9.27
N ASP A 105 -2.02 7.38 -7.99
CA ASP A 105 -3.06 8.12 -7.28
C ASP A 105 -2.77 9.62 -7.29
N LYS A 106 -3.83 10.43 -7.18
CA LYS A 106 -3.72 11.89 -7.21
C LYS A 106 -2.73 12.40 -6.16
N GLY A 107 -1.79 13.23 -6.61
CA GLY A 107 -0.77 13.86 -5.75
C GLY A 107 0.42 12.97 -5.41
N ASN A 108 0.38 11.66 -5.74
CA ASN A 108 1.55 10.80 -5.62
C ASN A 108 2.52 11.06 -6.77
N TRP A 109 3.81 10.86 -6.49
CA TRP A 109 4.87 11.03 -7.46
C TRP A 109 5.84 9.86 -7.40
N TYR A 110 6.57 9.67 -8.48
CA TYR A 110 7.63 8.68 -8.56
C TYR A 110 8.73 9.19 -9.46
N ALA A 111 9.98 8.98 -9.05
CA ALA A 111 11.14 9.28 -9.86
C ALA A 111 11.90 7.98 -10.14
N GLY A 112 12.47 7.89 -11.33
CA GLY A 112 13.21 6.72 -11.74
C GLY A 112 14.22 7.06 -12.82
N THR A 113 14.98 6.05 -13.19
CA THR A 113 15.83 6.11 -14.35
C THR A 113 15.66 4.86 -15.18
N THR A 114 15.54 5.03 -16.48
CA THR A 114 15.49 3.92 -17.43
C THR A 114 16.86 3.79 -18.08
N LEU A 115 17.41 2.58 -18.08
CA LEU A 115 18.77 2.29 -18.55
C LEU A 115 19.84 3.16 -17.87
N VAL A 116 19.56 3.71 -16.68
CA VAL A 116 20.40 4.67 -15.94
C VAL A 116 20.52 6.06 -16.59
N ILE A 117 20.37 6.15 -17.90
CA ILE A 117 20.70 7.34 -18.71
C ILE A 117 19.50 8.23 -19.03
N PHE A 118 18.28 7.73 -18.78
CA PHE A 118 17.03 8.47 -18.98
C PHE A 118 16.30 8.65 -17.64
N PRO A 119 16.68 9.64 -16.83
CA PRO A 119 15.93 10.03 -15.65
C PRO A 119 14.57 10.60 -16.04
N TRP A 120 13.59 10.33 -15.20
CA TRP A 120 12.23 10.81 -15.35
C TRP A 120 11.56 10.95 -13.99
N VAL A 121 10.51 11.77 -13.98
CA VAL A 121 9.59 11.93 -12.87
C VAL A 121 8.17 11.76 -13.40
N ALA A 122 7.31 11.15 -12.61
CA ALA A 122 5.88 11.03 -12.86
C ALA A 122 5.07 11.56 -11.68
N VAL A 123 3.91 12.13 -11.99
CA VAL A 123 2.95 12.64 -11.02
C VAL A 123 1.54 12.20 -11.39
N GLY A 124 0.77 11.75 -10.39
CA GLY A 124 -0.67 11.50 -10.54
C GLY A 124 -1.43 12.83 -10.53
N ILE A 125 -1.89 13.29 -11.70
CA ILE A 125 -2.76 14.47 -11.82
C ILE A 125 -4.15 14.13 -11.24
N SER A 126 -4.60 12.90 -11.46
CA SER A 126 -5.79 12.31 -10.84
C SER A 126 -5.57 10.80 -10.66
N ASP A 127 -6.48 10.12 -9.97
CA ASP A 127 -6.43 8.66 -9.80
C ASP A 127 -6.53 7.89 -11.14
N ARG A 128 -6.83 8.59 -12.25
CA ARG A 128 -6.94 8.06 -13.61
C ARG A 128 -6.00 8.73 -14.61
N VAL A 129 -5.18 9.69 -14.20
CA VAL A 129 -4.29 10.38 -15.13
C VAL A 129 -2.95 10.59 -14.48
N THR A 130 -1.92 10.02 -15.09
CA THR A 130 -0.52 10.20 -14.71
C THR A 130 0.21 10.94 -15.82
N LEU A 131 1.01 11.93 -15.45
CA LEU A 131 1.90 12.61 -16.38
C LEU A 131 3.34 12.32 -15.96
N ALA A 132 4.13 11.79 -16.89
CA ALA A 132 5.55 11.62 -16.71
C ALA A 132 6.33 12.54 -17.66
N ALA A 133 7.48 13.01 -17.21
CA ALA A 133 8.42 13.76 -18.02
C ALA A 133 9.85 13.37 -17.66
N GLY A 134 10.75 13.39 -18.64
CA GLY A 134 12.14 13.07 -18.41
C GLY A 134 13.05 13.57 -19.52
N GLY A 135 14.33 13.28 -19.39
CA GLY A 135 15.34 13.68 -20.37
C GLY A 135 16.55 12.76 -20.35
N SER A 136 17.51 13.01 -21.23
CA SER A 136 18.81 12.30 -21.25
C SER A 136 19.81 12.95 -20.29
N LEU A 137 20.59 12.14 -19.57
CA LEU A 137 21.72 12.62 -18.76
C LEU A 137 22.94 13.01 -19.60
N PHE A 138 23.10 12.44 -20.80
CA PHE A 138 24.26 12.73 -21.63
C PHE A 138 24.05 14.02 -22.40
N VAL A 139 24.92 14.98 -22.09
CA VAL A 139 25.02 16.27 -22.76
C VAL A 139 25.84 16.08 -24.04
N SER A 140 25.22 15.66 -25.14
CA SER A 140 25.83 15.81 -26.46
C SER A 140 24.77 16.24 -27.47
N GLU A 141 24.83 17.51 -27.87
CA GLU A 141 24.12 18.26 -28.95
C GLU A 141 22.59 18.15 -29.07
N PHE A 142 21.99 17.04 -28.66
CA PHE A 142 20.56 16.80 -28.66
C PHE A 142 20.07 16.67 -27.21
N ARG A 143 19.43 17.72 -26.70
CA ARG A 143 18.68 17.66 -25.43
C ARG A 143 17.31 17.06 -25.71
N TRP A 144 17.21 15.74 -25.63
CA TRP A 144 15.93 15.04 -25.72
C TRP A 144 15.17 15.24 -24.41
N PHE A 145 13.98 15.80 -24.50
CA PHE A 145 12.97 15.75 -23.45
C PHE A 145 11.77 14.97 -23.98
N TYR A 146 11.10 14.26 -23.09
CA TYR A 146 9.91 13.50 -23.43
C TYR A 146 8.86 13.72 -22.35
N VAL A 147 7.60 13.66 -22.79
CA VAL A 147 6.42 13.68 -21.94
C VAL A 147 5.61 12.43 -22.28
N ALA A 148 5.14 11.73 -21.26
CA ALA A 148 4.36 10.52 -21.39
C ALA A 148 3.09 10.66 -20.54
N PRO A 149 1.96 11.09 -21.13
CA PRO A 149 0.67 11.01 -20.46
C PRO A 149 0.20 9.56 -20.42
N LYS A 150 -0.52 9.23 -19.35
CA LYS A 150 -1.11 7.92 -19.14
C LYS A 150 -2.50 8.08 -18.53
N VAL A 151 -3.44 7.31 -19.04
CA VAL A 151 -4.84 7.24 -18.59
C VAL A 151 -5.15 5.81 -18.14
#